data_AF-A0A8S9FQA6-F1
#
_entry.id   AF-A0A8S9FQA6-F1
#
_cell.length_a   1.000
_cell.length_b   1.000
_cell.length_c   1.000
_cell.angle_alpha   90.00
_cell.angle_beta   90.00
_cell.angle_gamma   90.00
#
_symmetry.space_group_name_H-M   'P 1'
#
loop_
_entity.id
_entity.type
_entity.pdbx_description
1 polymer ?
#
loop_
_entity_poly.entity_id
_entity_poly.type
_entity_poly.pdbx_seq_one_letter_code
_entity_poly.pdbx_strand_id
1 'polypeptide(L)'
;MDELVKMKKQVDKRKIQVIPVFYKVRARDVRRQTGEFGENFWNLAKASSGYQIKKWKEALECISGKMGLSLRDERPEADFIKEIVKEVVRVIATARVLKENETHSERKRRKDCNYTCELPDLKRTKTEKL
;
A
#
# COMPACT_ATOMS: atom_id res chain seq x y z
N MET A 1 -3.04 1.26 -19.18
CA MET A 1 -2.00 0.81 -18.22
C MET A 1 -1.46 1.91 -17.30
N ASP A 2 -1.52 3.19 -17.67
CA ASP A 2 -0.93 4.28 -16.87
C ASP A 2 -1.63 4.55 -15.53
N GLU A 3 -2.92 4.27 -15.44
CA GLU A 3 -3.66 4.32 -14.17
C GLU A 3 -3.08 3.37 -13.12
N LEU A 4 -2.74 2.15 -13.54
CA LEU A 4 -2.10 1.15 -12.68
C LEU A 4 -0.74 1.64 -12.16
N VAL A 5 0.02 2.35 -12.99
CA VAL A 5 1.28 2.99 -12.59
C VAL A 5 1.03 4.11 -11.58
N LYS A 6 -0.02 4.93 -11.77
CA LYS A 6 -0.42 5.97 -10.81
C LYS A 6 -0.82 5.34 -9.47
N MET A 7 -1.60 4.26 -9.49
CA MET A 7 -1.98 3.52 -8.28
C MET A 7 -0.76 2.97 -7.55
N LYS A 8 0.17 2.30 -8.25
CA LYS A 8 1.42 1.81 -7.66
C LYS A 8 2.16 2.93 -6.93
N LYS A 9 2.32 4.10 -7.56
CA LYS A 9 2.97 5.26 -6.93
C LYS A 9 2.28 5.72 -5.64
N GLN A 10 0.96 5.64 -5.56
CA GLN A 10 0.22 6.02 -4.34
C GLN A 10 0.30 4.93 -3.26
N VAL A 11 0.31 3.66 -3.67
CA VAL A 11 0.55 2.51 -2.79
C VAL A 11 1.96 2.58 -2.17
N ASP A 12 2.99 2.86 -2.97
CA ASP A 12 4.37 3.01 -2.49
C ASP A 12 4.49 4.16 -1.47
N LYS A 13 3.70 5.23 -1.65
CA LYS A 13 3.59 6.36 -0.72
C LYS A 13 2.66 6.08 0.48
N ARG A 14 2.09 4.88 0.60
CA ARG A 14 1.11 4.49 1.63
C ARG A 14 -0.12 5.40 1.70
N LYS A 15 -0.47 6.09 0.60
CA LYS A 15 -1.59 7.04 0.55
C LYS A 15 -2.93 6.37 0.28
N ILE A 16 -2.92 5.25 -0.43
CA ILE A 16 -4.12 4.49 -0.77
C ILE A 16 -3.91 3.01 -0.47
N GLN A 17 -5.01 2.33 -0.19
CA GLN A 17 -5.09 0.87 -0.23
C GLN A 17 -5.74 0.47 -1.55
N VAL A 18 -5.28 -0.66 -2.11
CA VAL A 18 -5.75 -1.18 -3.40
C VAL A 18 -6.17 -2.62 -3.18
N ILE A 19 -7.36 -2.97 -3.67
CA ILE A 19 -7.92 -4.32 -3.67
C ILE A 19 -7.99 -4.78 -5.14
N PRO A 20 -7.09 -5.66 -5.60
CA PRO A 20 -7.17 -6.21 -6.94
C PRO A 20 -8.42 -7.09 -7.10
N VAL A 21 -9.13 -6.90 -8.20
CA VAL A 21 -10.26 -7.74 -8.61
C VAL A 21 -9.91 -8.40 -9.94
N PHE A 22 -9.80 -9.73 -9.95
CA PHE A 22 -9.48 -10.53 -11.12
C PHE A 22 -10.77 -11.15 -11.66
N TYR A 23 -11.34 -10.53 -12.69
CA TYR A 23 -12.57 -10.99 -13.32
C TYR A 23 -12.25 -11.94 -14.48
N LYS A 24 -12.58 -13.23 -14.32
CA LYS A 24 -12.35 -14.28 -15.34
C LYS A 24 -10.92 -14.30 -15.90
N VAL A 25 -9.97 -13.93 -15.06
CA VAL A 25 -8.53 -13.92 -15.38
C VAL A 25 -7.77 -14.49 -14.21
N ARG A 26 -6.73 -15.28 -14.48
CA ARG A 26 -5.87 -15.80 -13.41
C ARG A 26 -4.94 -14.70 -12.93
N ALA A 27 -4.92 -14.43 -11.62
CA ALA A 27 -4.01 -13.47 -11.00
C ALA A 27 -2.53 -13.71 -11.37
N ARG A 28 -2.12 -14.99 -11.51
CA ARG A 28 -0.79 -15.38 -11.96
C ARG A 28 -0.47 -14.84 -13.35
N ASP A 29 -1.42 -14.92 -14.27
CA ASP A 29 -1.27 -14.50 -15.66
C ASP A 29 -1.21 -12.97 -15.77
N VAL A 30 -1.96 -12.26 -14.93
CA VAL A 30 -1.84 -10.79 -14.78
C VAL A 30 -0.48 -10.41 -14.20
N ARG A 31 -0.05 -11.07 -13.12
CA ARG A 31 1.23 -10.79 -12.42
C ARG A 31 2.45 -11.05 -13.30
N ARG A 32 2.43 -12.12 -14.11
CA ARG A 32 3.57 -12.55 -14.95
C ARG A 32 3.43 -12.15 -16.41
N GLN A 33 2.31 -11.55 -16.80
CA GLN A 33 1.97 -11.23 -18.19
C GLN A 33 2.07 -12.48 -19.09
N THR A 34 1.39 -13.54 -18.67
CA THR A 34 1.29 -14.84 -19.38
C THR A 34 -0.15 -15.15 -19.77
N GLY A 35 -0.38 -16.21 -20.55
CA GLY A 35 -1.71 -16.59 -21.04
C GLY A 35 -2.36 -15.51 -21.91
N GLU A 36 -3.68 -15.55 -22.04
CA GLU A 36 -4.45 -14.60 -22.86
C GLU A 36 -4.24 -13.14 -22.43
N PHE A 37 -4.17 -12.88 -21.12
CA PHE A 37 -3.83 -11.55 -20.61
C PHE A 37 -2.45 -11.09 -21.10
N GLY A 38 -1.46 -11.98 -21.04
CA GLY A 38 -0.10 -11.74 -21.51
C GLY A 38 -0.04 -11.43 -22.99
N GLU A 39 -0.72 -12.20 -23.83
CA GLU A 39 -0.78 -11.99 -25.27
C GLU A 39 -1.31 -10.58 -25.61
N ASN A 40 -2.40 -10.18 -24.98
CA ASN A 40 -2.96 -8.83 -25.12
C ASN A 40 -2.01 -7.75 -24.60
N PHE A 41 -1.36 -7.99 -23.46
CA PHE A 41 -0.36 -7.07 -22.90
C PHE A 41 0.83 -6.87 -23.85
N TRP A 42 1.37 -7.94 -24.43
CA TRP A 42 2.52 -7.85 -25.34
C TRP A 42 2.15 -7.25 -26.70
N ASN A 43 0.93 -7.45 -27.17
CA ASN A 43 0.42 -6.74 -28.35
C ASN A 43 0.36 -5.22 -28.12
N LEU A 44 -0.14 -4.77 -26.97
CA LEU A 44 -0.10 -3.36 -26.57
C LEU A 44 1.35 -2.83 -26.45
N ALA A 45 2.25 -3.66 -25.91
CA ALA A 45 3.64 -3.29 -25.68
C ALA A 45 4.42 -3.00 -26.97
N LYS A 46 4.04 -3.58 -28.13
CA LYS A 46 4.72 -3.37 -29.42
C LYS A 46 4.85 -1.89 -29.82
N ALA A 47 3.85 -1.08 -29.49
CA ALA A 47 3.82 0.36 -29.81
C ALA A 47 4.35 1.25 -28.67
N SER A 48 4.90 0.66 -27.60
CA SER A 48 5.27 1.36 -26.38
C SER A 48 6.78 1.42 -26.18
N SER A 49 7.26 2.46 -25.50
CA SER A 49 8.69 2.55 -25.15
C SER A 49 9.08 1.49 -24.09
N GLY A 50 10.33 1.05 -24.11
CA GLY A 50 10.86 0.12 -23.09
C GLY A 50 10.69 0.64 -21.66
N TYR A 51 10.75 1.96 -21.46
CA TYR A 51 10.50 2.61 -20.18
C TYR A 51 9.03 2.50 -19.72
N GLN A 52 8.07 2.66 -20.64
CA GLN A 52 6.65 2.44 -20.33
C GLN A 52 6.38 0.99 -19.98
N ILE A 53 6.90 0.05 -20.78
CA ILE A 53 6.73 -1.38 -20.54
C ILE A 53 7.26 -1.77 -19.16
N LYS A 54 8.45 -1.29 -18.78
CA LYS A 54 9.04 -1.53 -17.45
C LYS A 54 8.10 -1.07 -16.33
N LYS A 55 7.57 0.17 -16.41
CA LYS A 55 6.63 0.69 -15.42
C LYS A 55 5.35 -0.13 -15.32
N TRP A 56 4.81 -0.56 -16.45
CA TRP A 56 3.59 -1.37 -16.48
C TRP A 56 3.82 -2.75 -15.84
N LYS A 57 4.95 -3.40 -16.12
CA LYS A 57 5.33 -4.68 -15.50
C LYS A 57 5.48 -4.54 -13.99
N GLU A 58 6.21 -3.53 -13.52
CA GLU A 58 6.37 -3.27 -12.07
C GLU A 58 5.02 -2.99 -11.39
N ALA A 59 4.11 -2.27 -12.05
CA ALA A 59 2.79 -1.98 -11.52
C ALA A 59 1.90 -3.23 -11.46
N LEU A 60 1.90 -4.05 -12.51
CA LEU A 60 1.18 -5.33 -12.54
C LEU A 60 1.71 -6.28 -11.48
N GLU A 61 3.02 -6.40 -11.32
CA GLU A 61 3.61 -7.26 -10.30
C GLU A 61 3.26 -6.79 -8.88
N CYS A 62 3.40 -5.50 -8.61
CA CYS A 62 3.13 -4.93 -7.29
C CYS A 62 1.65 -5.04 -6.90
N ILE A 63 0.73 -4.66 -7.80
CA ILE A 63 -0.69 -4.63 -7.49
C ILE A 63 -1.26 -6.04 -7.49
N SER A 64 -0.92 -6.88 -8.46
CA SER A 64 -1.44 -8.25 -8.54
C SER A 64 -0.85 -9.18 -7.48
N GLY A 65 0.29 -8.81 -6.89
CA GLY A 65 0.88 -9.51 -5.74
C GLY A 65 0.19 -9.24 -4.41
N LYS A 66 -0.74 -8.27 -4.35
CA LYS A 66 -1.55 -8.02 -3.15
C LYS A 66 -2.66 -9.05 -3.03
N MET A 67 -3.13 -9.26 -1.79
CA MET A 67 -4.34 -10.03 -1.55
C MET A 67 -5.51 -9.39 -2.31
N GLY A 68 -6.16 -10.16 -3.16
CA GLY A 68 -7.22 -9.71 -4.05
C GLY A 68 -8.30 -10.76 -4.20
N LEU A 69 -9.37 -10.37 -4.88
CA LEU A 69 -10.56 -11.20 -5.10
C LEU A 69 -10.54 -11.72 -6.53
N SER A 70 -10.84 -13.00 -6.74
CA SER A 70 -10.86 -13.62 -8.07
C SER A 70 -12.22 -14.23 -8.35
N LEU A 71 -12.82 -13.86 -9.49
CA LEU A 71 -13.96 -14.56 -10.04
C LEU A 71 -13.47 -15.60 -11.06
N ARG A 72 -13.88 -16.85 -10.84
CA ARG A 72 -13.74 -17.94 -11.79
C ARG A 72 -15.09 -18.20 -12.46
N ASP A 73 -15.07 -18.85 -13.61
CA ASP A 73 -16.22 -18.97 -14.52
C ASP A 73 -17.46 -19.66 -13.94
N GLU A 74 -17.33 -20.36 -12.82
CA GLU A 74 -18.38 -21.20 -12.24
C GLU A 74 -19.18 -20.53 -11.10
N ARG A 75 -18.85 -19.29 -10.70
CA ARG A 75 -19.53 -18.61 -9.57
C ARG A 75 -20.51 -17.51 -10.05
N PRO A 76 -21.69 -17.35 -9.42
CA PRO A 76 -22.59 -16.24 -9.70
C PRO A 76 -21.93 -14.87 -9.43
N GLU A 77 -22.02 -13.97 -10.40
CA GLU A 77 -21.43 -12.61 -10.28
C GLU A 77 -22.04 -11.81 -9.13
N ALA A 78 -23.33 -12.01 -8.86
CA ALA A 78 -24.03 -11.34 -7.76
C ALA A 78 -23.39 -11.64 -6.39
N ASP A 79 -22.98 -12.88 -6.16
CA ASP A 79 -22.34 -13.25 -4.90
C ASP A 79 -20.90 -12.75 -4.83
N PHE A 80 -20.21 -12.70 -5.98
CA PHE A 80 -18.89 -12.10 -6.05
C PHE A 80 -18.92 -10.59 -5.77
N ILE A 81 -19.93 -9.87 -6.26
CA ILE A 81 -20.13 -8.45 -5.95
C ILE A 81 -20.35 -8.25 -4.44
N LYS A 82 -21.15 -9.10 -3.79
CA LYS A 82 -21.33 -9.05 -2.32
C LYS A 82 -20.00 -9.26 -1.59
N GLU A 83 -19.16 -10.17 -2.08
CA GLU A 83 -17.82 -10.44 -1.54
C GLU A 83 -16.91 -9.21 -1.68
N ILE A 84 -16.94 -8.53 -2.83
CA ILE A 84 -16.21 -7.26 -3.05
C ILE A 84 -16.68 -6.18 -2.08
N VAL A 85 -17.98 -5.97 -1.92
CA VAL A 85 -18.52 -4.96 -1.00
C VAL A 85 -18.09 -5.25 0.44
N LYS A 86 -18.17 -6.52 0.87
CA LYS A 86 -17.71 -6.95 2.20
C LYS A 86 -16.22 -6.66 2.41
N GLU A 87 -15.39 -6.93 1.42
CA GLU A 87 -13.94 -6.66 1.45
C GLU A 87 -13.65 -5.17 1.58
N VAL A 88 -14.32 -4.33 0.79
CA VAL A 88 -14.16 -2.86 0.84
C VAL A 88 -14.54 -2.31 2.21
N VAL A 89 -15.67 -2.75 2.77
CA VAL A 89 -16.10 -2.36 4.12
C VAL A 89 -15.05 -2.74 5.17
N ARG A 90 -14.51 -3.96 5.09
CA ARG A 90 -13.45 -4.42 6.00
C ARG A 90 -12.20 -3.55 5.91
N VAL A 91 -11.72 -3.29 4.70
CA VAL A 91 -10.51 -2.47 4.46
C VAL A 91 -10.70 -1.05 4.99
N ILE A 92 -11.88 -0.45 4.79
CA ILE A 92 -12.21 0.88 5.32
C ILE A 92 -12.22 0.87 6.86
N ALA A 93 -12.83 -0.14 7.47
CA ALA A 93 -12.85 -0.27 8.93
C ALA A 93 -11.43 -0.39 9.51
N THR A 94 -10.59 -1.26 8.95
CA THR A 94 -9.19 -1.43 9.38
C THR A 94 -8.38 -0.14 9.20
N ALA A 95 -8.60 0.60 8.11
CA ALA A 95 -7.90 1.86 7.86
C ALA A 95 -8.19 2.94 8.93
N ARG A 96 -9.38 2.94 9.53
CA ARG A 96 -9.73 3.85 10.63
C ARG A 96 -8.95 3.52 11.89
N VAL A 97 -8.88 2.24 12.24
CA VAL A 97 -8.11 1.75 13.40
C VAL A 97 -6.64 2.14 13.27
N LEU A 98 -6.00 1.90 12.12
CA LEU A 98 -4.58 2.25 11.93
C LEU A 98 -4.27 3.73 12.18
N LYS A 99 -5.17 4.65 11.80
CA LYS A 99 -4.99 6.09 12.08
C LYS A 99 -5.09 6.41 13.57
N GLU A 100 -6.01 5.77 14.28
CA GLU A 100 -6.16 5.94 15.73
C GLU A 100 -4.91 5.44 16.48
N ASN A 101 -4.33 4.33 16.05
CA ASN A 101 -3.11 3.74 16.62
C ASN A 101 -1.90 4.67 16.47
N GLU A 102 -1.72 5.25 15.28
CA GLU A 102 -0.63 6.18 14.98
C GLU A 102 -0.74 7.42 15.88
N THR A 103 -1.94 8.01 15.99
CA THR A 103 -2.17 9.19 16.86
C THR A 103 -1.96 8.87 18.35
N HIS A 104 -2.28 7.65 18.79
CA HIS A 104 -2.08 7.26 20.19
C HIS A 104 -0.60 7.01 20.50
N SER A 105 0.16 6.46 19.54
CA SER A 105 1.61 6.28 19.65
C SER A 105 2.37 7.61 19.66
N GLU A 106 1.92 8.60 18.88
CA GLU A 106 2.48 9.97 18.87
C GLU A 106 2.13 10.72 20.17
N ARG A 107 0.90 10.57 20.69
CA ARG A 107 0.53 11.11 22.00
C ARG A 107 1.29 10.46 23.15
N LYS A 108 1.63 9.16 23.04
CA LYS A 108 2.45 8.45 24.04
C LYS A 108 3.92 8.90 23.96
N ARG A 109 4.50 9.03 22.76
CA ARG A 109 5.85 9.60 22.56
C ARG A 109 5.97 11.04 23.09
N ARG A 110 4.93 11.87 22.93
CA ARG A 110 4.88 13.18 23.58
C ARG A 110 4.88 13.04 25.10
N LYS A 111 4.01 12.23 25.68
CA LYS A 111 3.98 12.01 27.14
C LYS A 111 5.30 11.47 27.71
N ASP A 112 6.03 10.63 26.99
CA ASP A 112 7.32 10.08 27.41
C ASP A 112 8.47 11.10 27.30
N CYS A 113 8.39 12.10 26.40
CA CYS A 113 9.32 13.24 26.31
C CYS A 113 8.98 14.41 27.25
N ASN A 114 7.90 14.31 28.05
CA ASN A 114 7.46 15.39 28.95
C ASN A 114 7.99 15.24 30.39
N TYR A 115 8.82 14.24 30.67
CA TYR A 115 9.60 14.21 31.91
C TYR A 115 10.76 15.18 31.76
N THR A 116 10.54 16.41 32.22
CA THR A 116 11.54 17.46 32.39
C THR A 116 12.69 16.94 33.25
N CYS A 117 13.88 16.75 32.67
CA CYS A 117 15.12 16.89 33.42
C CYS A 117 15.40 18.39 33.54
N GLU A 118 14.89 19.01 34.59
CA GLU A 118 15.45 20.27 35.07
C GLU A 118 16.90 19.98 35.49
N LEU A 119 17.85 20.60 34.79
CA LEU A 119 19.25 20.65 35.23
C LEU A 119 19.30 21.51 36.50
N PRO A 120 19.77 20.99 37.65
CA PRO A 120 20.04 21.85 38.80
C PRO A 120 21.25 22.73 38.48
N ASP A 121 21.06 24.05 38.57
CA ASP A 121 22.12 25.06 38.52
C ASP A 121 23.20 24.75 39.56
N LEU A 122 24.36 24.25 39.13
CA LEU A 122 25.54 24.18 39.99
C LEU A 122 26.20 25.56 40.04
N LYS A 123 25.93 26.27 41.13
CA LYS A 123 26.51 27.57 41.44
C LYS A 123 28.03 27.52 41.44
N ARG A 124 28.63 28.51 40.77
CA ARG A 124 30.02 28.94 40.94
C ARG A 124 30.31 29.25 42.42
N THR A 125 31.39 28.68 42.94
CA THR A 125 32.20 29.31 44.00
C THR A 125 33.68 29.16 43.63
N LYS A 126 34.37 30.32 43.57
CA LYS A 126 35.83 30.46 43.43
C LYS A 126 36.50 30.23 44.78
N THR A 127 37.69 29.61 44.85
CA THR A 127 38.82 30.10 45.67
C THR A 127 40.17 29.56 45.16
N GLU A 128 41.22 30.34 45.41
CA GLU A 128 42.59 30.34 44.90
C GLU A 128 43.58 29.30 45.48
N LYS A 129 44.68 29.11 44.72
CA LYS A 129 46.10 28.92 45.10
C LYS A 129 46.52 27.78 46.05
N LEU A 130 47.43 26.93 45.56
CA LEU A 130 48.88 27.09 45.73
C LEU A 130 49.62 26.63 44.48
#